data_AF-B2RGC1-F1
#
_entry.id   AF-B2RGC1-F1
#
_cell.length_a   1.000
_cell.length_b   1.000
_cell.length_c   1.000
_cell.angle_alpha   90.00
_cell.angle_beta   90.00
_cell.angle_gamma   90.00
#
_symmetry.space_group_name_H-M   'P 1'
#
loop_
_entity.id
_entity.type
_entity.pdbx_description
1 polymer ?
#
loop_
_entity_poly.entity_id
_entity_poly.type
_entity_poly.pdbx_seq_one_letter_code
_entity_poly.pdbx_strand_id
1 'polypeptide(L)'
;MKDARVQVMGIDAGGTMTDTFFVKENGSFVVGKAQSNPEDESLAIYNSSQDALSHWQSDVSKVYPELVTCVYSGTAMLNRVVQRRGMEVGLICNKGFEQMHSMGRALQSYLGYALEERLHINTHKYDDPLIPLKRIRGVTERTDVKGQVVIPVRQEEVKVAVKELLEAGAKAIVICLLQSHKNAESERVVRDIALKEIEKLGKNIPVFASVDYYPQRKES
;
A
#
# COMPACT_ATOMS: atom_id res chain seq x y z
N MET A 1 -31.05 -21.95 -26.04
CA MET A 1 -30.19 -20.74 -26.03
C MET A 1 -30.59 -19.67 -25.02
N LYS A 2 -31.77 -19.72 -24.36
CA LYS A 2 -32.25 -18.65 -23.45
C LYS A 2 -31.84 -18.76 -21.96
N ASP A 3 -31.20 -19.85 -21.54
CA ASP A 3 -30.88 -20.13 -20.11
C ASP A 3 -29.38 -20.31 -19.84
N ALA A 4 -28.52 -19.59 -20.56
CA ALA A 4 -27.09 -19.61 -20.22
C ALA A 4 -26.89 -18.95 -18.84
N ARG A 5 -26.31 -19.69 -17.90
CA ARG A 5 -26.04 -19.24 -16.53
C ARG A 5 -24.97 -18.17 -16.52
N VAL A 6 -25.04 -17.26 -15.55
CA VAL A 6 -24.02 -16.23 -15.34
C VAL A 6 -22.86 -16.86 -14.56
N GLN A 7 -21.63 -16.77 -15.07
CA GLN A 7 -20.48 -17.49 -14.51
C GLN A 7 -19.38 -16.57 -14.00
N VAL A 8 -19.19 -15.40 -14.63
CA VAL A 8 -18.05 -14.51 -14.33
C VAL A 8 -18.55 -13.12 -14.01
N MET A 9 -17.93 -12.51 -13.00
CA MET A 9 -18.11 -11.10 -12.65
C MET A 9 -16.74 -10.40 -12.65
N GLY A 10 -16.62 -9.31 -13.40
CA GLY A 10 -15.54 -8.33 -13.28
C GLY A 10 -16.04 -7.07 -12.58
N ILE A 11 -15.21 -6.46 -11.75
CA ILE A 11 -15.52 -5.24 -11.00
C ILE A 11 -14.41 -4.24 -11.25
N ASP A 12 -14.76 -2.99 -11.58
CA ASP A 12 -13.85 -1.86 -11.54
C ASP A 12 -14.39 -0.79 -10.58
N ALA A 13 -13.70 -0.60 -9.45
CA ALA A 13 -14.12 0.27 -8.36
C ALA A 13 -13.15 1.44 -8.09
N GLY A 14 -13.57 2.39 -7.26
CA GLY A 14 -12.70 3.44 -6.72
C GLY A 14 -12.50 4.69 -7.60
N GLY A 15 -13.11 4.73 -8.78
CA GLY A 15 -13.28 5.94 -9.59
C GLY A 15 -14.52 6.74 -9.17
N THR A 16 -14.98 7.67 -10.01
CA THR A 16 -16.27 8.39 -9.80
C THR A 16 -17.47 7.45 -9.89
N MET A 17 -17.34 6.40 -10.72
CA MET A 17 -18.34 5.37 -10.96
C MET A 17 -17.72 4.01 -10.68
N THR A 18 -18.56 3.06 -10.27
CA THR A 18 -18.22 1.66 -10.08
C THR A 18 -18.90 0.86 -11.18
N ASP A 19 -18.10 0.16 -11.96
CA ASP A 19 -18.55 -0.60 -13.11
C ASP A 19 -18.52 -2.10 -12.77
N THR A 20 -19.57 -2.82 -13.16
CA THR A 20 -19.63 -4.28 -13.02
C THR A 20 -19.87 -4.91 -14.39
N PHE A 21 -19.22 -6.04 -14.65
CA PHE A 21 -19.26 -6.74 -15.93
C PHE A 21 -19.59 -8.20 -15.70
N PHE A 22 -20.75 -8.66 -16.17
CA PHE A 22 -21.18 -10.04 -16.00
C PHE A 22 -21.08 -10.80 -17.32
N VAL A 23 -20.62 -12.05 -17.28
CA VAL A 23 -20.51 -12.93 -18.45
C VAL A 23 -21.25 -14.24 -18.20
N LYS A 24 -22.07 -14.63 -19.18
CA LYS A 24 -22.74 -15.93 -19.24
C LYS A 24 -21.85 -17.00 -19.84
N GLU A 25 -22.20 -18.26 -19.62
CA GLU A 25 -21.53 -19.43 -20.21
C GLU A 25 -21.39 -19.36 -21.74
N ASN A 26 -22.36 -18.74 -22.42
CA ASN A 26 -22.33 -18.56 -23.88
C ASN A 26 -21.50 -17.34 -24.35
N GLY A 27 -20.81 -16.66 -23.44
CA GLY A 27 -19.99 -15.47 -23.71
C GLY A 27 -20.76 -14.16 -23.84
N SER A 28 -22.09 -14.15 -23.71
CA SER A 28 -22.86 -12.89 -23.68
C SER A 28 -22.63 -12.14 -22.37
N PHE A 29 -22.62 -10.81 -22.45
CA PHE A 29 -22.29 -9.96 -21.31
C PHE A 29 -23.24 -8.78 -21.13
N VAL A 30 -23.27 -8.25 -19.91
CA VAL A 30 -23.91 -6.97 -19.55
C VAL A 30 -22.99 -6.17 -18.66
N VAL A 31 -23.15 -4.85 -18.73
CA VAL A 31 -22.39 -3.89 -17.92
C VAL A 31 -23.37 -3.13 -17.06
N GLY A 32 -23.03 -2.95 -15.79
CA GLY A 32 -23.74 -2.06 -14.89
C GLY A 32 -22.85 -0.93 -14.44
N LYS A 33 -23.50 0.15 -14.01
CA LYS A 33 -22.83 1.35 -13.56
C LYS A 33 -23.56 1.95 -12.37
N ALA A 34 -22.83 2.24 -11.31
CA ALA A 34 -23.36 3.00 -10.18
C ALA A 34 -22.37 4.07 -9.73
N GLN A 35 -22.87 5.07 -9.02
CA GLN A 35 -22.01 6.05 -8.37
C GLN A 35 -21.16 5.35 -7.29
N SER A 36 -19.85 5.62 -7.30
CA SER A 36 -18.95 5.06 -6.30
C SER A 36 -19.25 5.60 -4.91
N ASN A 37 -19.04 4.76 -3.90
CA ASN A 37 -19.13 5.13 -2.49
C ASN A 37 -17.79 4.84 -1.79
N PRO A 38 -16.94 5.86 -1.54
CA PRO A 38 -15.64 5.66 -0.90
C PRO A 38 -15.71 5.19 0.56
N GLU A 39 -16.85 5.37 1.24
CA GLU A 39 -17.05 4.92 2.62
C GLU A 39 -17.45 3.44 2.67
N ASP A 40 -18.19 2.96 1.66
CA ASP A 40 -18.61 1.58 1.52
C ASP A 40 -18.68 1.17 0.04
N GLU A 41 -17.59 0.59 -0.47
CA GLU A 41 -17.51 0.12 -1.85
C GLU A 41 -18.49 -1.03 -2.13
N SER A 42 -18.87 -1.81 -1.12
CA SER A 42 -19.76 -2.96 -1.31
C SER A 42 -21.15 -2.52 -1.79
N LEU A 43 -21.65 -1.39 -1.30
CA LEU A 43 -22.92 -0.80 -1.72
C LEU A 43 -22.87 -0.34 -3.18
N ALA A 44 -21.76 0.28 -3.60
CA ALA A 44 -21.59 0.72 -4.99
C ALA A 44 -21.52 -0.48 -5.96
N ILE A 45 -20.82 -1.54 -5.58
CA ILE A 45 -20.75 -2.80 -6.35
C ILE A 45 -22.14 -3.44 -6.44
N TYR A 46 -22.89 -3.48 -5.34
CA TYR A 46 -24.24 -4.04 -5.30
C TYR A 46 -25.18 -3.27 -6.23
N ASN A 47 -25.20 -1.93 -6.13
CA ASN A 47 -26.05 -1.08 -6.97
C ASN A 47 -25.68 -1.22 -8.46
N SER A 48 -24.37 -1.25 -8.77
CA SER A 48 -23.89 -1.49 -10.14
C SER A 48 -24.33 -2.87 -10.65
N SER A 49 -24.31 -3.88 -9.78
CA SER A 49 -24.77 -5.23 -10.13
C SER A 49 -26.27 -5.29 -10.39
N GLN A 50 -27.08 -4.56 -9.62
CA GLN A 50 -28.52 -4.45 -9.90
C GLN A 50 -28.80 -3.79 -11.25
N ASP A 51 -28.07 -2.72 -11.58
CA ASP A 51 -28.15 -2.05 -12.88
C ASP A 51 -27.81 -3.02 -14.03
N ALA A 52 -26.67 -3.72 -13.92
CA ALA A 52 -26.23 -4.70 -14.92
C ALA A 52 -27.27 -5.80 -15.16
N LEU A 53 -27.75 -6.43 -14.09
CA LEU A 53 -28.61 -7.60 -14.15
C LEU A 53 -30.05 -7.26 -14.54
N SER A 54 -30.47 -5.99 -14.41
CA SER A 54 -31.75 -5.50 -14.91
C SER A 54 -31.91 -5.72 -16.42
N HIS A 55 -30.81 -5.64 -17.19
CA HIS A 55 -30.79 -5.92 -18.64
C HIS A 55 -31.12 -7.38 -18.97
N TRP A 56 -30.94 -8.29 -18.03
CA TRP A 56 -31.33 -9.70 -18.13
C TRP A 56 -32.56 -10.04 -17.30
N GLN A 57 -33.26 -9.04 -16.76
CA GLN A 57 -34.43 -9.23 -15.88
C GLN A 57 -34.13 -10.25 -14.76
N SER A 58 -32.93 -10.13 -14.18
CA SER A 58 -32.41 -11.04 -13.15
C SER A 58 -32.00 -10.25 -11.93
N ASP A 59 -32.04 -10.91 -10.77
CA ASP A 59 -31.67 -10.32 -9.49
C ASP A 59 -30.30 -10.78 -9.01
N VAL A 60 -29.64 -9.91 -8.27
CA VAL A 60 -28.35 -10.18 -7.62
C VAL A 60 -28.39 -11.45 -6.77
N SER A 61 -29.45 -11.64 -5.99
CA SER A 61 -29.62 -12.80 -5.10
C SER A 61 -29.67 -14.14 -5.84
N LYS A 62 -30.14 -14.15 -7.09
CA LYS A 62 -30.18 -15.33 -7.95
C LYS A 62 -28.85 -15.58 -8.64
N VAL A 63 -28.20 -14.50 -9.09
CA VAL A 63 -27.00 -14.58 -9.92
C VAL A 63 -25.73 -14.81 -9.11
N TYR A 64 -25.58 -14.18 -7.94
CA TYR A 64 -24.36 -14.32 -7.12
C TYR A 64 -24.02 -15.77 -6.76
N PRO A 65 -25.00 -16.64 -6.39
CA PRO A 65 -24.73 -18.06 -6.16
C PRO A 65 -24.31 -18.85 -7.40
N GLU A 66 -24.58 -18.36 -8.62
CA GLU A 66 -24.19 -19.01 -9.87
C GLU A 66 -22.76 -18.66 -10.31
N LEU A 67 -22.20 -17.57 -9.77
CA LEU A 67 -20.87 -17.10 -10.12
C LEU A 67 -19.81 -18.15 -9.77
N VAL A 68 -19.03 -18.50 -10.78
CA VAL A 68 -17.87 -19.39 -10.66
C VAL A 68 -16.64 -18.60 -10.22
N THR A 69 -16.52 -17.35 -10.66
CA THR A 69 -15.39 -16.48 -10.31
C THR A 69 -15.78 -15.01 -10.33
N CYS A 70 -15.10 -14.23 -9.49
CA CYS A 70 -15.20 -12.78 -9.43
C CYS A 70 -13.79 -12.19 -9.43
N VAL A 71 -13.55 -11.19 -10.28
CA VAL A 71 -12.28 -10.45 -10.34
C VAL A 71 -12.55 -9.01 -9.95
N TYR A 72 -11.93 -8.58 -8.86
CA TYR A 72 -11.98 -7.20 -8.40
C TYR A 72 -10.74 -6.43 -8.89
N SER A 73 -10.98 -5.32 -9.56
CA SER A 73 -10.00 -4.25 -9.76
C SER A 73 -10.52 -2.95 -9.16
N GLY A 74 -9.61 -2.08 -8.78
CA GLY A 74 -9.99 -0.75 -8.35
C GLY A 74 -8.84 0.22 -8.28
N THR A 75 -9.18 1.50 -8.30
CA THR A 75 -8.23 2.61 -8.35
C THR A 75 -8.07 3.34 -7.02
N ALA A 76 -8.80 2.91 -5.97
CA ALA A 76 -8.81 3.59 -4.67
C ALA A 76 -7.42 3.70 -4.00
N MET A 77 -6.57 2.68 -4.14
CA MET A 77 -5.18 2.72 -3.63
C MET A 77 -4.30 3.65 -4.48
N LEU A 78 -4.41 3.58 -5.81
CA LEU A 78 -3.64 4.42 -6.73
C LEU A 78 -3.97 5.90 -6.56
N ASN A 79 -5.27 6.22 -6.39
CA ASN A 79 -5.74 7.59 -6.18
C ASN A 79 -5.10 8.23 -4.93
N ARG A 80 -4.90 7.46 -3.86
CA ARG A 80 -4.20 7.93 -2.66
C ARG A 80 -2.74 8.29 -2.94
N VAL A 81 -2.06 7.52 -3.79
CA VAL A 81 -0.67 7.77 -4.18
C VAL A 81 -0.57 9.04 -5.04
N VAL A 82 -1.35 9.14 -6.12
CA VAL A 82 -1.24 10.29 -7.05
C VAL A 82 -1.72 11.60 -6.41
N GLN A 83 -2.70 11.54 -5.49
CA GLN A 83 -3.17 12.72 -4.76
C GLN A 83 -2.32 13.07 -3.53
N ARG A 84 -1.33 12.23 -3.18
CA ARG A 84 -0.55 12.34 -1.92
C ARG A 84 -1.44 12.43 -0.68
N ARG A 85 -2.57 11.71 -0.68
CA ARG A 85 -3.56 11.67 0.42
C ARG A 85 -3.59 10.27 1.02
N GLY A 86 -2.78 10.06 2.03
CA GLY A 86 -2.66 8.79 2.72
C GLY A 86 -2.56 8.97 4.23
N MET A 87 -2.38 7.84 4.92
CA MET A 87 -2.13 7.84 6.35
C MET A 87 -0.78 8.49 6.67
N GLU A 88 -0.71 9.16 7.82
CA GLU A 88 0.52 9.74 8.34
C GLU A 88 1.50 8.65 8.80
N VAL A 89 2.42 8.25 7.94
CA VAL A 89 3.39 7.18 8.25
C VAL A 89 4.68 7.73 8.85
N GLY A 90 5.18 7.08 9.90
CA GLY A 90 6.55 7.22 10.42
C GLY A 90 7.47 6.10 9.96
N LEU A 91 8.76 6.37 9.84
CA LEU A 91 9.78 5.41 9.39
C LEU A 91 10.84 5.20 10.47
N ILE A 92 11.13 3.95 10.77
CA ILE A 92 12.32 3.51 11.51
C ILE A 92 13.30 2.89 10.52
N CYS A 93 14.51 3.41 10.46
CA CYS A 93 15.59 2.89 9.62
C CYS A 93 16.90 2.75 10.41
N ASN A 94 17.99 2.34 9.77
CA ASN A 94 19.30 2.37 10.41
C ASN A 94 19.72 3.81 10.73
N LYS A 95 20.36 4.00 11.88
CA LYS A 95 20.93 5.28 12.29
C LYS A 95 22.00 5.75 11.31
N GLY A 96 21.91 7.02 10.91
CA GLY A 96 22.75 7.63 9.86
C GLY A 96 22.19 7.48 8.44
N PHE A 97 21.07 6.78 8.24
CA PHE A 97 20.40 6.61 6.95
C PHE A 97 19.04 7.32 6.87
N GLU A 98 18.71 8.20 7.82
CA GLU A 98 17.40 8.84 7.95
C GLU A 98 17.05 9.71 6.73
N GLN A 99 18.04 10.27 6.05
CA GLN A 99 17.85 11.10 4.86
C GLN A 99 17.70 10.30 3.55
N MET A 100 17.97 8.98 3.57
CA MET A 100 17.99 8.16 2.37
C MET A 100 16.68 8.21 1.59
N HIS A 101 15.55 8.16 2.31
CA HIS A 101 14.22 8.25 1.73
C HIS A 101 14.00 9.57 0.99
N SER A 102 14.38 10.69 1.61
CA SER A 102 14.22 12.03 1.01
C SER A 102 15.18 12.30 -0.16
N MET A 103 16.34 11.65 -0.20
CA MET A 103 17.29 11.81 -1.30
C MET A 103 16.79 11.16 -2.61
N GLY A 104 15.81 10.24 -2.54
CA GLY A 104 15.22 9.62 -3.72
C GLY A 104 16.22 8.91 -4.64
N ARG A 105 17.38 8.51 -4.08
CA ARG A 105 18.53 7.92 -4.80
C ARG A 105 19.00 8.75 -6.00
N ALA A 106 18.79 10.07 -5.96
CA ALA A 106 18.93 11.02 -7.07
C ALA A 106 18.03 10.79 -8.29
N LEU A 107 17.77 9.54 -8.66
CA LEU A 107 16.96 9.12 -9.79
C LEU A 107 15.55 9.74 -9.77
N GLN A 108 14.96 9.91 -8.59
CA GLN A 108 13.60 10.43 -8.47
C GLN A 108 13.41 11.85 -9.02
N SER A 109 14.48 12.63 -9.26
CA SER A 109 14.34 14.00 -9.78
C SER A 109 13.93 14.09 -11.26
N TYR A 110 13.99 12.98 -12.00
CA TYR A 110 13.67 12.93 -13.44
C TYR A 110 12.92 11.64 -13.85
N LEU A 111 12.35 10.91 -12.90
CA LEU A 111 11.52 9.75 -13.21
C LEU A 111 10.27 10.16 -14.01
N GLY A 112 9.90 9.35 -15.01
CA GLY A 112 8.73 9.60 -15.85
C GLY A 112 8.91 10.65 -16.95
N TYR A 113 10.07 11.31 -17.01
CA TYR A 113 10.35 12.32 -18.04
C TYR A 113 10.60 11.70 -19.40
N ALA A 114 10.27 12.47 -20.46
CA ALA A 114 10.67 12.18 -21.83
C ALA A 114 12.20 12.24 -21.98
N LEU A 115 12.74 11.68 -23.07
CA LEU A 115 14.20 11.61 -23.25
C LEU A 115 14.84 13.01 -23.29
N GLU A 116 14.17 13.95 -23.95
CA GLU A 116 14.60 15.33 -24.14
C GLU A 116 14.68 16.07 -22.79
N GLU A 117 13.68 15.89 -21.93
CA GLU A 117 13.64 16.47 -20.58
C GLU A 117 14.69 15.86 -19.66
N ARG A 118 14.98 14.56 -19.79
CA ARG A 118 16.06 13.91 -19.01
C ARG A 118 17.42 14.53 -19.30
N LEU A 119 17.69 14.92 -20.54
CA LEU A 119 18.93 15.59 -20.92
C LEU A 119 18.97 17.07 -20.50
N HIS A 120 17.80 17.70 -20.33
CA HIS A 120 17.68 19.08 -19.90
C HIS A 120 17.64 19.20 -18.37
N ILE A 121 18.83 19.29 -17.75
CA ILE A 121 19.03 19.28 -16.28
C ILE A 121 18.13 20.29 -15.53
N ASN A 122 17.88 21.48 -16.09
CA ASN A 122 17.05 22.49 -15.44
C ASN A 122 15.57 22.08 -15.26
N THR A 123 15.11 21.01 -15.93
CA THR A 123 13.75 20.48 -15.77
C THR A 123 13.63 19.53 -14.57
N HIS A 124 14.75 19.04 -14.04
CA HIS A 124 14.77 18.05 -12.97
C HIS A 124 14.28 18.67 -11.66
N LYS A 125 13.41 17.97 -10.95
CA LYS A 125 12.81 18.43 -9.69
C LYS A 125 12.49 17.25 -8.78
N TYR A 126 12.64 17.45 -7.47
CA TYR A 126 12.15 16.49 -6.48
C TYR A 126 10.75 16.90 -6.03
N ASP A 127 9.83 15.94 -6.00
CA ASP A 127 8.59 16.09 -5.27
C ASP A 127 8.83 15.89 -3.77
N ASP A 128 7.89 16.35 -2.93
CA ASP A 128 7.94 16.08 -1.50
C ASP A 128 8.04 14.57 -1.22
N PRO A 129 8.81 14.12 -0.23
CA PRO A 129 8.90 12.70 0.11
C PRO A 129 7.59 12.18 0.73
N LEU A 130 7.27 10.90 0.54
CA LEU A 130 6.07 10.27 1.15
C LEU A 130 6.07 10.36 2.68
N ILE A 131 7.25 10.34 3.29
CA ILE A 131 7.45 10.45 4.73
C ILE A 131 8.39 11.65 4.93
N PRO A 132 7.92 12.75 5.56
CA PRO A 132 8.78 13.90 5.80
C PRO A 132 9.84 13.53 6.85
N LEU A 133 11.04 14.12 6.75
CA LEU A 133 12.18 13.81 7.61
C LEU A 133 11.86 13.89 9.12
N LYS A 134 10.95 14.80 9.52
CA LYS A 134 10.46 14.91 10.90
C LYS A 134 9.81 13.64 11.45
N ARG A 135 9.32 12.74 10.59
CA ARG A 135 8.75 11.43 10.93
C ARG A 135 9.68 10.26 10.55
N ILE A 136 10.99 10.48 10.51
CA ILE A 136 11.98 9.42 10.30
C ILE A 136 12.89 9.37 11.52
N ARG A 137 13.16 8.17 12.04
CA ARG A 137 14.08 7.93 13.16
C ARG A 137 15.02 6.78 12.83
N GLY A 138 16.28 6.96 13.21
CA GLY A 138 17.32 5.96 13.05
C GLY A 138 17.54 5.17 14.34
N VAL A 139 17.62 3.85 14.22
CA VAL A 139 18.01 2.95 15.32
C VAL A 139 19.38 2.34 15.05
N THR A 140 20.20 2.24 16.09
CA THR A 140 21.52 1.63 15.99
C THR A 140 21.37 0.13 15.81
N GLU A 141 21.64 -0.32 14.59
CA GLU A 141 21.68 -1.70 14.13
C GLU A 141 22.50 -1.72 12.85
N ARG A 142 23.27 -2.79 12.61
CA ARG A 142 23.85 -3.07 11.29
C ARG A 142 23.98 -4.57 11.08
N THR A 143 23.43 -5.02 9.96
CA THR A 143 23.68 -6.32 9.36
C THR A 143 24.50 -6.15 8.09
N ASP A 144 25.49 -7.03 7.87
CA ASP A 144 26.31 -7.03 6.65
C ASP A 144 25.63 -7.73 5.46
N VAL A 145 26.26 -7.67 4.29
CA VAL A 145 25.74 -8.30 3.06
C VAL A 145 25.70 -9.83 3.12
N LYS A 146 26.38 -10.45 4.09
CA LYS A 146 26.35 -11.90 4.32
C LYS A 146 25.24 -12.30 5.30
N GLY A 147 24.55 -11.33 5.91
CA GLY A 147 23.51 -11.54 6.93
C GLY A 147 24.05 -11.62 8.35
N GLN A 148 25.32 -11.29 8.57
CA GLN A 148 25.92 -11.28 9.91
C GLN A 148 25.61 -9.96 10.61
N VAL A 149 25.14 -10.04 11.85
CA VAL A 149 24.91 -8.85 12.68
C VAL A 149 26.27 -8.29 13.11
N VAL A 150 26.61 -7.12 12.59
CA VAL A 150 27.83 -6.37 12.91
C VAL A 150 27.61 -5.48 14.12
N ILE A 151 26.44 -4.85 14.20
CA ILE A 151 26.02 -4.03 15.34
C ILE A 151 24.63 -4.50 15.76
N PRO A 152 24.46 -5.05 16.97
CA PRO A 152 23.16 -5.51 17.44
C PRO A 152 22.20 -4.34 17.67
N VAL A 153 20.90 -4.61 17.56
CA VAL A 153 19.83 -3.64 17.79
C VAL A 153 19.92 -3.06 19.21
N ARG A 154 20.01 -1.74 19.32
CA ARG A 154 19.84 -1.04 20.61
C ARG A 154 18.36 -0.87 20.93
N GLN A 155 17.83 -1.79 21.73
CA GLN A 155 16.39 -1.87 22.02
C GLN A 155 15.79 -0.59 22.64
N GLU A 156 16.53 0.12 23.50
CA GLU A 156 16.04 1.37 24.09
C GLU A 156 15.85 2.48 23.04
N GLU A 157 16.69 2.52 22.00
CA GLU A 157 16.54 3.49 20.90
C GLU A 157 15.25 3.23 20.11
N VAL A 158 14.81 1.97 20.00
CA VAL A 158 13.53 1.63 19.34
C VAL A 158 12.35 2.21 20.13
N LYS A 159 12.34 2.08 21.46
CA LYS A 159 11.26 2.63 22.31
C LYS A 159 11.18 4.14 22.21
N VAL A 160 12.34 4.82 22.21
CA VAL A 160 12.42 6.28 22.04
C VAL A 160 11.92 6.68 20.65
N ALA A 161 12.38 6.00 19.59
CA ALA A 161 11.94 6.27 18.22
C ALA A 161 10.42 6.14 18.06
N VAL A 162 9.79 5.12 18.66
CA VAL A 162 8.33 4.95 18.62
C VAL A 162 7.60 6.13 19.27
N LYS A 163 8.04 6.57 20.45
CA LYS A 163 7.44 7.73 21.14
C LYS A 163 7.55 9.00 20.30
N GLU A 164 8.75 9.28 19.80
CA GLU A 164 9.00 10.47 18.98
C GLU A 164 8.20 10.46 17.67
N LEU A 165 8.00 9.28 17.05
CA LEU A 165 7.18 9.15 15.85
C LEU A 165 5.70 9.38 16.15
N LEU A 166 5.19 8.85 17.27
CA LEU A 166 3.81 9.08 17.73
C LEU A 166 3.57 10.57 18.03
N GLU A 167 4.50 11.22 18.75
CA GLU A 167 4.47 12.66 19.03
C GLU A 167 4.54 13.51 17.75
N ALA A 168 5.29 13.05 16.73
CA ALA A 168 5.33 13.66 15.41
C ALA A 168 4.08 13.37 14.55
N GLY A 169 3.05 12.72 15.12
CA GLY A 169 1.75 12.48 14.50
C GLY A 169 1.68 11.26 13.59
N ALA A 170 2.56 10.26 13.77
CA ALA A 170 2.47 9.02 13.03
C ALA A 170 1.21 8.22 13.43
N LYS A 171 0.42 7.85 12.43
CA LYS A 171 -0.73 6.93 12.52
C LYS A 171 -0.39 5.50 12.07
N ALA A 172 0.81 5.30 11.54
CA ALA A 172 1.40 3.99 11.24
C ALA A 172 2.92 4.08 11.31
N ILE A 173 3.60 2.96 11.60
CA ILE A 173 5.06 2.89 11.61
C ILE A 173 5.54 1.86 10.60
N VAL A 174 6.48 2.25 9.74
CA VAL A 174 7.20 1.36 8.84
C VAL A 174 8.61 1.14 9.38
N ILE A 175 9.12 -0.07 9.27
CA ILE A 175 10.49 -0.44 9.64
C ILE A 175 11.19 -0.97 8.40
N CYS A 176 12.36 -0.42 8.10
CA CYS A 176 13.19 -0.86 6.98
C CYS A 176 14.67 -0.77 7.40
N LEU A 177 15.26 -1.92 7.70
CA LEU A 177 16.69 -2.03 8.00
C LEU A 177 17.46 -2.58 6.80
N LEU A 178 18.69 -2.09 6.61
CA LEU A 178 19.60 -2.57 5.58
C LEU A 178 19.80 -4.09 5.72
N GLN A 179 19.82 -4.81 4.60
CA GLN A 179 20.05 -6.26 4.55
C GLN A 179 19.05 -7.12 5.34
N SER A 180 17.90 -6.59 5.75
CA SER A 180 16.89 -7.34 6.49
C SER A 180 16.28 -8.49 5.68
N HIS A 181 16.19 -8.35 4.35
CA HIS A 181 15.82 -9.44 3.44
C HIS A 181 16.76 -10.65 3.52
N LYS A 182 18.02 -10.44 3.96
CA LYS A 182 19.03 -11.50 4.12
C LYS A 182 19.01 -12.07 5.54
N ASN A 183 18.88 -11.22 6.54
CA ASN A 183 18.66 -11.62 7.92
C ASN A 183 17.54 -10.77 8.55
N ALA A 184 16.37 -11.38 8.71
CA ALA A 184 15.17 -10.72 9.19
C ALA A 184 15.11 -10.55 10.72
N GLU A 185 16.07 -11.13 11.47
CA GLU A 185 16.04 -11.17 12.93
C GLU A 185 15.99 -9.78 13.56
N SER A 186 16.94 -8.91 13.20
CA SER A 186 17.01 -7.54 13.70
C SER A 186 15.72 -6.76 13.46
N GLU A 187 15.17 -6.82 12.24
CA GLU A 187 13.98 -6.06 11.87
C GLU A 187 12.72 -6.57 12.59
N ARG A 188 12.59 -7.88 12.77
CA ARG A 188 11.49 -8.47 13.56
C ARG A 188 11.60 -8.13 15.04
N VAL A 189 12.82 -8.09 15.60
CA VAL A 189 13.02 -7.63 16.98
C VAL A 189 12.58 -6.17 17.13
N VAL A 190 12.92 -5.29 16.18
CA VAL A 190 12.47 -3.89 16.19
C VAL A 190 10.93 -3.82 16.10
N ARG A 191 10.30 -4.61 15.22
CA ARG A 191 8.84 -4.70 15.09
C ARG A 191 8.17 -5.11 16.40
N ASP A 192 8.66 -6.17 17.03
CA ASP A 192 8.06 -6.72 18.25
C ASP A 192 8.20 -5.74 19.43
N ILE A 193 9.33 -5.03 19.52
CA ILE A 193 9.51 -3.95 20.51
C ILE A 193 8.56 -2.79 20.21
N ALA A 194 8.42 -2.39 18.95
CA ALA A 194 7.55 -1.29 18.56
C ALA A 194 6.08 -1.58 18.90
N LEU A 195 5.59 -2.78 18.55
CA LEU A 195 4.24 -3.24 18.89
C LEU A 195 3.99 -3.20 20.41
N LYS A 196 4.92 -3.74 21.20
CA LYS A 196 4.82 -3.73 22.68
C LYS A 196 4.81 -2.31 23.24
N GLU A 197 5.59 -1.39 22.68
CA GLU A 197 5.64 -0.01 23.16
C GLU A 197 4.37 0.77 22.77
N ILE A 198 3.83 0.54 21.58
CA ILE A 198 2.54 1.10 21.13
C ILE A 198 1.40 0.65 22.06
N GLU A 199 1.36 -0.64 22.41
CA GLU A 199 0.38 -1.21 23.33
C GLU A 199 0.48 -0.58 24.73
N LYS A 200 1.70 -0.45 25.27
CA LYS A 200 1.94 0.21 26.56
C LYS A 200 1.48 1.68 26.60
N LEU A 201 1.56 2.37 25.47
CA LEU A 201 1.11 3.76 25.33
C LEU A 201 -0.41 3.87 25.10
N GLY A 202 -1.15 2.75 25.09
CA GLY A 202 -2.59 2.72 24.88
C GLY A 202 -2.99 3.20 23.48
N LYS A 203 -2.11 3.05 22.50
CA LYS A 203 -2.37 3.42 21.10
C LYS A 203 -2.64 2.16 20.28
N ASN A 204 -3.40 2.31 19.20
CA ASN A 204 -3.65 1.25 18.24
C ASN A 204 -3.27 1.77 16.85
N ILE A 205 -1.99 1.62 16.49
CA ILE A 205 -1.48 1.97 15.17
C ILE A 205 -0.76 0.75 14.55
N PRO A 206 -0.89 0.52 13.24
CA PRO A 206 -0.24 -0.61 12.59
C PRO A 206 1.27 -0.40 12.46
N VAL A 207 2.00 -1.51 12.52
CA VAL A 207 3.45 -1.59 12.30
C VAL A 207 3.73 -2.50 11.09
N PHE A 208 4.52 -2.01 10.14
CA PHE A 208 4.87 -2.73 8.92
C PHE A 208 6.39 -2.93 8.84
N ALA A 209 6.87 -4.15 9.01
CA ALA A 209 8.27 -4.49 8.76
C ALA A 209 8.44 -4.92 7.30
N SER A 210 9.39 -4.32 6.59
CA SER A 210 9.66 -4.62 5.17
C SER A 210 9.84 -6.12 4.90
N VAL A 211 10.47 -6.86 5.81
CA VAL A 211 10.72 -8.31 5.68
C VAL A 211 9.46 -9.18 5.68
N ASP A 212 8.36 -8.69 6.25
CA ASP A 212 7.11 -9.44 6.32
C ASP A 212 6.22 -9.23 5.07
N TYR A 213 6.57 -8.27 4.20
CA TYR A 213 5.80 -7.92 3.00
C TYR A 213 6.63 -8.07 1.72
N TYR A 214 7.81 -7.44 1.66
CA TYR A 214 8.63 -7.34 0.45
C TYR A 214 10.12 -7.61 0.76
N PRO A 215 10.51 -8.86 1.09
CA PRO A 215 11.89 -9.21 1.42
C PRO A 215 12.78 -9.26 0.16
N GLN A 216 13.05 -8.10 -0.41
CA GLN A 216 13.91 -7.93 -1.59
C GLN A 216 15.01 -6.91 -1.32
N ARG A 217 16.18 -7.13 -1.92
CA ARG A 217 17.29 -6.17 -1.92
C ARG A 217 16.94 -4.96 -2.79
N LYS A 218 17.33 -3.73 -2.38
CA LYS A 218 17.46 -2.46 -3.18
C LYS A 218 17.12 -1.21 -2.34
N GLU A 219 17.52 -1.21 -1.09
CA GLU A 219 17.50 -0.02 -0.25
C GLU A 219 18.65 0.92 -0.63
N SER A 220 19.84 0.37 -0.91
CA SER A 220 21.05 1.06 -1.41
C SER A 220 21.29 0.86 -2.90
#